data_AF-A0A7K0BSU2-F1
#
_entry.id   AF-A0A7K0BSU2-F1
#
_cell.length_a   1.000
_cell.length_b   1.000
_cell.length_c   1.000
_cell.angle_alpha   90.00
_cell.angle_beta   90.00
_cell.angle_gamma   90.00
#
_symmetry.space_group_name_H-M   'P 1'
#
loop_
_entity.id
_entity.type
_entity.pdbx_description
1 polymer ?
#
loop_
_entity_poly.entity_id
_entity_poly.type
_entity_poly.pdbx_seq_one_letter_code
_entity_poly.pdbx_strand_id
1 'polypeptide(L)'
;MGAIRFSLFYEHQLPRPWDHGEEARLYQDALDQIEIADRIGFDYVWEVEHHFLEEYSHSSAPEVFLAAASQRTKRIRLGHGIVQLPPEVNHPARVAERIATLDLVSGGRVDFGTGESSSSAELGGFGVRRTAKRAEWQDAIDAITRMFVEEPFAGWDSRHVQMPPRNVVPKPVQKPHPPLWVACSRRETIEFAARNGIGALSFSFVEPEDAGRWVQEYYRIIESDECVPAGFAVNPNVCVVLPMMLHEDEATAIDRGIDGAHFFGFALAHYYGTTPHDPGRTSVWDEFQEHRAARGFDRDQIIANAEALNVNIGSLRGAVGTPEQVVDLIRRYEAVGVDQVSFVVQAGPNRHEHICEALELFGEQVLPRFAEGREEREAAKAARLAPAIEAALARRAPARELPAGYRIDEEAETARARRRRRPRVTPASVRAELRAAGRRRVQQGFYRLVHGRSDAQVERRFGARAQRVFFGGMARAFDPAVAGGFEGDLEFRLTRGDGPATVWTIRIRDGRARAREGGAGAPALTLTAATADFLRVLAGDANPASLLMDGRLRLRGDIELAPRISEMFGGPSPY
;
A
#
# COMPACT_ATOMS: atom_id res chain seq x y z
N MET A 1 6.49 19.58 16.94
CA MET A 1 6.67 18.32 16.20
C MET A 1 7.16 17.28 17.19
N GLY A 2 6.90 15.98 16.93
CA GLY A 2 7.52 14.90 17.72
C GLY A 2 9.00 14.76 17.40
N ALA A 3 9.68 13.84 18.06
CA ALA A 3 11.01 13.43 17.66
C ALA A 3 10.93 12.32 16.60
N ILE A 4 11.81 12.39 15.62
CA ILE A 4 11.87 11.38 14.58
C ILE A 4 12.32 10.03 15.14
N ARG A 5 11.68 8.96 14.67
CA ARG A 5 11.98 7.57 15.01
C ARG A 5 12.49 6.81 13.80
N PHE A 6 13.27 5.76 14.05
CA PHE A 6 13.88 4.96 12.98
C PHE A 6 13.41 3.51 13.03
N SER A 7 13.16 2.94 11.85
CA SER A 7 12.71 1.57 11.78
C SER A 7 13.22 0.83 10.55
N LEU A 8 13.24 -0.50 10.64
CA LEU A 8 13.46 -1.36 9.47
C LEU A 8 12.13 -1.89 8.97
N PHE A 9 12.07 -2.16 7.66
CA PHE A 9 10.91 -2.70 6.98
C PHE A 9 11.32 -3.91 6.13
N TYR A 10 10.70 -5.06 6.39
CA TYR A 10 11.06 -6.34 5.78
C TYR A 10 9.93 -6.87 4.91
N GLU A 11 10.24 -7.04 3.63
CA GLU A 11 9.41 -7.77 2.68
C GLU A 11 9.72 -9.27 2.64
N HIS A 12 10.92 -9.69 3.06
CA HIS A 12 11.51 -10.95 2.62
C HIS A 12 11.47 -11.06 1.09
N GLN A 13 11.99 -10.04 0.40
CA GLN A 13 12.04 -9.99 -1.06
C GLN A 13 13.16 -10.89 -1.58
N LEU A 14 12.83 -11.77 -2.53
CA LEU A 14 13.76 -12.74 -3.10
C LEU A 14 13.59 -12.85 -4.63
N PRO A 15 14.42 -12.15 -5.43
CA PRO A 15 14.41 -12.28 -6.88
C PRO A 15 14.86 -13.68 -7.31
N ARG A 16 14.45 -14.13 -8.50
CA ARG A 16 14.90 -15.39 -9.09
C ARG A 16 16.34 -15.30 -9.65
N PRO A 17 17.03 -16.44 -9.81
CA PRO A 17 16.61 -17.82 -9.50
C PRO A 17 16.53 -18.09 -7.99
N TRP A 18 15.78 -19.13 -7.59
CA TRP A 18 15.74 -19.59 -6.19
C TRP A 18 16.44 -20.94 -6.07
N ASP A 19 17.65 -20.90 -5.53
CA ASP A 19 18.43 -22.07 -5.21
C ASP A 19 18.02 -22.66 -3.85
N HIS A 20 18.41 -23.93 -3.62
CA HIS A 20 18.08 -24.61 -2.38
C HIS A 20 18.70 -23.89 -1.17
N GLY A 21 17.84 -23.49 -0.23
CA GLY A 21 18.26 -22.86 1.03
C GLY A 21 18.27 -21.34 1.03
N GLU A 22 17.99 -20.68 -0.11
CA GLU A 22 18.00 -19.20 -0.17
C GLU A 22 16.90 -18.57 0.67
N GLU A 23 15.68 -19.13 0.67
CA GLU A 23 14.60 -18.67 1.56
C GLU A 23 15.01 -18.82 3.04
N ALA A 24 15.60 -19.95 3.41
CA ALA A 24 16.05 -20.15 4.79
C ALA A 24 17.12 -19.12 5.18
N ARG A 25 18.08 -18.84 4.29
CA ARG A 25 19.09 -17.81 4.49
C ARG A 25 18.48 -16.42 4.61
N LEU A 26 17.57 -16.05 3.72
CA LEU A 26 16.86 -14.76 3.72
C LEU A 26 16.25 -14.45 5.09
N TYR A 27 15.58 -15.43 5.69
CA TYR A 27 14.96 -15.31 7.01
C TYR A 27 16.00 -15.21 8.14
N GLN A 28 17.08 -16.00 8.11
CA GLN A 28 18.12 -15.91 9.15
C GLN A 28 18.88 -14.59 9.06
N ASP A 29 19.24 -14.17 7.85
CA ASP A 29 19.91 -12.89 7.57
C ASP A 29 19.05 -11.72 8.06
N ALA A 30 17.73 -11.76 7.88
CA ALA A 30 16.82 -10.73 8.39
C ALA A 30 16.82 -10.66 9.93
N LEU A 31 16.78 -11.82 10.60
CA LEU A 31 16.86 -11.86 12.07
C LEU A 31 18.19 -11.31 12.60
N ASP A 32 19.32 -11.61 11.93
CA ASP A 32 20.65 -11.10 12.30
C ASP A 32 20.72 -9.58 12.15
N GLN A 33 20.15 -9.04 11.06
CA GLN A 33 20.07 -7.59 10.84
C GLN A 33 19.19 -6.90 11.90
N ILE A 34 18.09 -7.53 12.31
CA ILE A 34 17.21 -7.01 13.38
C ILE A 34 17.93 -6.98 14.74
N GLU A 35 18.80 -7.94 15.03
CA GLU A 35 19.65 -7.90 16.23
C GLU A 35 20.62 -6.71 16.21
N ILE A 36 21.23 -6.43 15.06
CA ILE A 36 22.07 -5.24 14.88
C ILE A 36 21.23 -3.99 15.15
N ALA A 37 20.06 -3.88 14.52
CA ALA A 37 19.15 -2.75 14.68
C ALA A 37 18.75 -2.51 16.14
N ASP A 38 18.36 -3.57 16.87
CA ASP A 38 18.05 -3.50 18.30
C ASP A 38 19.27 -3.01 19.10
N ARG A 39 20.46 -3.54 18.81
CA ARG A 39 21.71 -3.18 19.50
C ARG A 39 22.08 -1.72 19.32
N ILE A 40 22.03 -1.21 18.08
CA ILE A 40 22.43 0.17 17.74
C ILE A 40 21.38 1.22 18.10
N GLY A 41 20.12 0.81 18.34
CA GLY A 41 19.07 1.68 18.87
C GLY A 41 17.98 2.08 17.87
N PHE A 42 17.68 1.24 16.88
CA PHE A 42 16.45 1.38 16.10
C PHE A 42 15.21 1.19 16.98
N ASP A 43 14.14 1.91 16.65
CA ASP A 43 12.92 1.93 17.46
C ASP A 43 11.93 0.81 17.10
N TYR A 44 11.80 0.49 15.80
CA TYR A 44 10.87 -0.53 15.31
C TYR A 44 11.49 -1.42 14.25
N VAL A 45 10.98 -2.64 14.16
CA VAL A 45 10.99 -3.45 12.94
C VAL A 45 9.55 -3.67 12.50
N TRP A 46 9.30 -3.53 11.20
CA TRP A 46 8.03 -3.83 10.56
C TRP A 46 8.18 -5.05 9.66
N GLU A 47 7.32 -6.04 9.86
CA GLU A 47 7.25 -7.25 9.03
C GLU A 47 5.91 -7.31 8.29
N VAL A 48 5.96 -7.48 6.97
CA VAL A 48 4.77 -7.47 6.11
C VAL A 48 3.98 -8.79 6.13
N GLU A 49 2.79 -8.77 5.56
CA GLU A 49 2.03 -9.97 5.21
C GLU A 49 1.68 -9.94 3.71
N HIS A 50 2.29 -10.86 2.96
CA HIS A 50 2.01 -11.09 1.55
C HIS A 50 1.80 -12.56 1.20
N HIS A 51 0.98 -12.76 0.15
CA HIS A 51 0.63 -14.09 -0.33
C HIS A 51 0.76 -14.19 -1.86
N PHE A 52 1.37 -15.27 -2.35
CA PHE A 52 1.45 -15.59 -3.79
C PHE A 52 2.27 -14.62 -4.66
N LEU A 53 3.03 -13.68 -4.06
CA LEU A 53 3.80 -12.66 -4.80
C LEU A 53 5.25 -13.12 -5.02
N GLU A 54 5.42 -14.11 -5.92
CA GLU A 54 6.63 -14.92 -6.13
C GLU A 54 7.97 -14.21 -5.87
N GLU A 55 8.30 -13.08 -6.48
CA GLU A 55 9.59 -12.39 -6.28
C GLU A 55 9.50 -11.06 -5.52
N TYR A 56 8.29 -10.68 -5.07
CA TYR A 56 8.10 -9.42 -4.34
C TYR A 56 8.24 -9.59 -2.84
N SER A 57 7.61 -10.64 -2.28
CA SER A 57 7.62 -10.89 -0.83
C SER A 57 7.34 -12.36 -0.53
N HIS A 58 8.19 -12.94 0.32
CA HIS A 58 8.02 -14.30 0.86
C HIS A 58 7.45 -14.30 2.27
N SER A 59 7.07 -13.13 2.81
CA SER A 59 6.57 -13.01 4.18
C SER A 59 5.07 -13.25 4.31
N SER A 60 4.67 -14.51 4.52
CA SER A 60 3.25 -14.89 4.66
C SER A 60 2.76 -15.05 6.10
N ALA A 61 3.68 -15.10 7.07
CA ALA A 61 3.39 -15.36 8.48
C ALA A 61 4.20 -14.43 9.41
N PRO A 62 3.98 -13.11 9.35
CA PRO A 62 4.74 -12.13 10.12
C PRO A 62 4.75 -12.42 11.62
N GLU A 63 3.67 -12.93 12.20
CA GLU A 63 3.62 -13.24 13.63
C GLU A 63 4.61 -14.32 14.06
N VAL A 64 4.95 -15.25 13.16
CA VAL A 64 5.93 -16.32 13.43
C VAL A 64 7.33 -15.73 13.42
N PHE A 65 7.64 -14.94 12.41
CA PHE A 65 8.92 -14.26 12.28
C PHE A 65 9.16 -13.26 13.42
N LEU A 66 8.17 -12.41 13.71
CA LEU A 66 8.23 -11.45 14.81
C LEU A 66 8.32 -12.13 16.17
N ALA A 67 7.73 -13.32 16.35
CA ALA A 67 7.92 -14.11 17.57
C ALA A 67 9.40 -14.53 17.73
N ALA A 68 10.07 -14.97 16.66
CA ALA A 68 11.49 -15.27 16.69
C ALA A 68 12.33 -14.00 16.97
N ALA A 69 12.06 -12.90 16.25
CA ALA A 69 12.72 -11.62 16.46
C ALA A 69 12.55 -11.12 17.92
N SER A 70 11.38 -11.33 18.52
CA SER A 70 11.10 -10.95 19.91
C SER A 70 12.05 -11.59 20.91
N GLN A 71 12.50 -12.82 20.66
CA GLN A 71 13.41 -13.55 21.55
C GLN A 71 14.88 -13.17 21.34
N ARG A 72 15.22 -12.70 20.14
CA ARG A 72 16.56 -12.24 19.75
C ARG A 72 16.84 -10.79 20.19
N THR A 73 15.80 -10.02 20.45
CA THR A 73 15.88 -8.57 20.74
C THR A 73 15.40 -8.21 22.14
N LYS A 74 15.73 -7.00 22.60
CA LYS A 74 15.38 -6.51 23.96
C LYS A 74 14.55 -5.23 23.98
N ARG A 75 14.73 -4.31 23.02
CA ARG A 75 14.14 -2.97 23.06
C ARG A 75 13.26 -2.66 21.86
N ILE A 76 13.69 -3.07 20.66
CA ILE A 76 13.03 -2.76 19.40
C ILE A 76 11.56 -3.21 19.43
N ARG A 77 10.67 -2.34 18.96
CA ARG A 77 9.24 -2.63 18.83
C ARG A 77 9.00 -3.51 17.60
N LEU A 78 8.01 -4.39 17.71
CA LEU A 78 7.70 -5.45 16.75
C LEU A 78 6.38 -5.12 16.07
N GLY A 79 6.47 -4.50 14.90
CA GLY A 79 5.34 -4.03 14.14
C GLY A 79 4.89 -5.00 13.06
N HIS A 80 3.59 -5.25 12.98
CA HIS A 80 3.00 -5.79 11.76
C HIS A 80 2.87 -4.68 10.72
N GLY A 81 3.52 -4.81 9.56
CA GLY A 81 3.52 -3.83 8.47
C GLY A 81 2.93 -4.37 7.17
N ILE A 82 1.90 -5.23 7.15
CA ILE A 82 0.68 -5.13 7.98
C ILE A 82 0.02 -6.50 8.20
N VAL A 83 -1.04 -6.58 9.01
CA VAL A 83 -2.01 -7.70 8.96
C VAL A 83 -3.15 -7.39 8.00
N GLN A 84 -3.41 -8.28 7.04
CA GLN A 84 -4.53 -8.16 6.09
C GLN A 84 -5.85 -8.50 6.80
N LEU A 85 -6.71 -7.50 7.07
CA LEU A 85 -7.94 -7.68 7.86
C LEU A 85 -9.20 -8.21 7.15
N PRO A 86 -9.29 -8.36 5.81
CA PRO A 86 -10.42 -9.06 5.22
C PRO A 86 -10.63 -10.44 5.88
N PRO A 87 -11.83 -10.75 6.43
CA PRO A 87 -12.07 -11.95 7.23
C PRO A 87 -11.80 -13.28 6.51
N GLU A 88 -11.90 -13.29 5.17
CA GLU A 88 -11.55 -14.42 4.31
C GLU A 88 -10.04 -14.74 4.32
N VAL A 89 -9.19 -13.73 4.57
CA VAL A 89 -7.74 -13.90 4.75
C VAL A 89 -7.45 -14.21 6.23
N ASN A 90 -7.84 -13.30 7.12
CA ASN A 90 -7.61 -13.43 8.56
C ASN A 90 -8.90 -13.19 9.36
N HIS A 91 -9.42 -14.25 9.99
CA HIS A 91 -10.57 -14.11 10.87
C HIS A 91 -10.27 -13.19 12.07
N PRO A 92 -11.10 -12.18 12.38
CA PRO A 92 -10.85 -11.19 13.45
C PRO A 92 -10.43 -11.77 14.80
N ALA A 93 -11.11 -12.82 15.28
CA ALA A 93 -10.72 -13.49 16.53
C ALA A 93 -9.29 -14.03 16.50
N ARG A 94 -8.87 -14.63 15.38
CA ARG A 94 -7.50 -15.16 15.23
C ARG A 94 -6.48 -14.05 15.15
N VAL A 95 -6.84 -12.89 14.61
CA VAL A 95 -5.97 -11.70 14.63
C VAL A 95 -5.79 -11.23 16.07
N ALA A 96 -6.89 -11.00 16.81
CA ALA A 96 -6.83 -10.55 18.20
C ALA A 96 -6.01 -11.52 19.08
N GLU A 97 -6.22 -12.82 18.95
CA GLU A 97 -5.48 -13.86 19.69
C GLU A 97 -3.97 -13.82 19.39
N ARG A 98 -3.59 -13.78 18.10
CA ARG A 98 -2.17 -13.80 17.69
C ARG A 98 -1.44 -12.51 18.08
N ILE A 99 -2.06 -11.35 17.89
CA ILE A 99 -1.50 -10.06 18.30
C ILE A 99 -1.32 -10.00 19.82
N ALA A 100 -2.33 -10.39 20.59
CA ALA A 100 -2.22 -10.42 22.06
C ALA A 100 -1.17 -11.43 22.54
N THR A 101 -1.05 -12.58 21.86
CA THR A 101 -0.04 -13.58 22.20
C THR A 101 1.37 -13.07 21.91
N LEU A 102 1.61 -12.46 20.75
CA LEU A 102 2.90 -11.85 20.43
C LEU A 102 3.23 -10.70 21.40
N ASP A 103 2.23 -9.93 21.81
CA ASP A 103 2.40 -8.87 22.80
C ASP A 103 2.85 -9.42 24.16
N LEU A 104 2.28 -10.54 24.60
CA LEU A 104 2.72 -11.24 25.82
C LEU A 104 4.13 -11.80 25.68
N VAL A 105 4.43 -12.48 24.58
CA VAL A 105 5.74 -13.12 24.32
C VAL A 105 6.85 -12.07 24.22
N SER A 106 6.55 -10.90 23.67
CA SER A 106 7.51 -9.81 23.50
C SER A 106 7.65 -8.90 24.72
N GLY A 107 6.75 -9.00 25.71
CA GLY A 107 6.73 -8.13 26.89
C GLY A 107 6.15 -6.74 26.61
N GLY A 108 5.16 -6.63 25.73
CA GLY A 108 4.47 -5.38 25.44
C GLY A 108 5.08 -4.54 24.31
N ARG A 109 5.81 -5.16 23.37
CA ARG A 109 6.55 -4.44 22.32
C ARG A 109 5.84 -4.42 20.97
N VAL A 110 4.60 -4.90 20.88
CA VAL A 110 3.91 -5.05 19.59
C VAL A 110 3.30 -3.74 19.10
N ASP A 111 3.38 -3.49 17.79
CA ASP A 111 2.55 -2.52 17.08
C ASP A 111 1.65 -3.26 16.09
N PHE A 112 0.36 -2.96 16.13
CA PHE A 112 -0.64 -3.64 15.31
C PHE A 112 -0.95 -2.81 14.07
N GLY A 113 -0.11 -2.93 13.04
CA GLY A 113 -0.39 -2.37 11.73
C GLY A 113 -1.28 -3.26 10.88
N THR A 114 -2.16 -2.62 10.12
CA THR A 114 -3.29 -3.27 9.46
C THR A 114 -3.47 -2.77 8.04
N GLY A 115 -4.09 -3.56 7.18
CA GLY A 115 -4.33 -3.17 5.81
C GLY A 115 -5.47 -3.93 5.17
N GLU A 116 -5.97 -3.36 4.07
CA GLU A 116 -7.09 -3.93 3.30
C GLU A 116 -6.64 -4.92 2.21
N SER A 117 -5.33 -5.13 2.04
CA SER A 117 -4.71 -5.73 0.85
C SER A 117 -5.00 -4.92 -0.44
N SER A 118 -4.19 -5.06 -1.49
CA SER A 118 -4.42 -4.35 -2.75
C SER A 118 -4.07 -5.16 -4.00
N SER A 119 -3.17 -6.13 -3.89
CA SER A 119 -2.79 -6.97 -5.02
C SER A 119 -3.99 -7.79 -5.49
N SER A 120 -4.20 -7.78 -6.81
CA SER A 120 -5.25 -8.62 -7.41
C SER A 120 -4.93 -10.10 -7.27
N ALA A 121 -3.65 -10.47 -7.18
CA ALA A 121 -3.22 -11.86 -6.98
C ALA A 121 -3.63 -12.37 -5.59
N GLU A 122 -3.38 -11.57 -4.55
CA GLU A 122 -3.75 -11.88 -3.15
C GLU A 122 -5.26 -11.93 -2.96
N LEU A 123 -5.94 -10.82 -3.30
CA LEU A 123 -7.39 -10.71 -3.16
C LEU A 123 -8.11 -11.83 -3.92
N GLY A 124 -7.62 -12.14 -5.13
CA GLY A 124 -8.12 -13.24 -5.95
C GLY A 124 -7.91 -14.61 -5.31
N GLY A 125 -6.74 -14.86 -4.71
CA GLY A 125 -6.39 -16.12 -4.05
C GLY A 125 -7.29 -16.45 -2.86
N PHE A 126 -7.69 -15.43 -2.07
CA PHE A 126 -8.61 -15.60 -0.94
C PHE A 126 -10.08 -15.33 -1.27
N GLY A 127 -10.40 -14.91 -2.49
CA GLY A 127 -11.77 -14.63 -2.92
C GLY A 127 -12.34 -13.30 -2.38
N VAL A 128 -11.49 -12.39 -1.92
CA VAL A 128 -11.88 -11.06 -1.45
C VAL A 128 -12.21 -10.16 -2.64
N ARG A 129 -13.35 -9.46 -2.56
CA ARG A 129 -13.72 -8.50 -3.60
C ARG A 129 -13.02 -7.17 -3.35
N ARG A 130 -12.29 -6.68 -4.35
CA ARG A 130 -11.60 -5.38 -4.30
C ARG A 130 -12.51 -4.21 -3.89
N THR A 131 -13.80 -4.25 -4.24
CA THR A 131 -14.77 -3.21 -3.88
C THR A 131 -15.31 -3.33 -2.44
N ALA A 132 -15.06 -4.45 -1.75
CA ALA A 132 -15.55 -4.74 -0.40
C ALA A 132 -14.46 -4.62 0.68
N LYS A 133 -13.19 -4.79 0.30
CA LYS A 133 -12.04 -4.83 1.21
C LYS A 133 -11.98 -3.70 2.26
N ARG A 134 -12.32 -2.45 1.89
CA ARG A 134 -12.34 -1.31 2.82
C ARG A 134 -13.41 -1.46 3.90
N ALA A 135 -14.61 -1.89 3.50
CA ALA A 135 -15.71 -2.11 4.43
C ALA A 135 -15.47 -3.34 5.32
N GLU A 136 -14.86 -4.39 4.77
CA GLU A 136 -14.43 -5.58 5.51
C GLU A 136 -13.36 -5.22 6.56
N TRP A 137 -12.35 -4.44 6.17
CA TRP A 137 -11.33 -3.92 7.09
C TRP A 137 -11.95 -3.10 8.23
N GLN A 138 -12.86 -2.17 7.92
CA GLN A 138 -13.47 -1.29 8.92
C GLN A 138 -14.32 -2.07 9.92
N ASP A 139 -15.06 -3.08 9.45
CA ASP A 139 -15.85 -3.96 10.30
C ASP A 139 -14.96 -4.87 11.16
N ALA A 140 -13.87 -5.39 10.58
CA ALA A 140 -12.91 -6.24 11.30
C ALA A 140 -12.16 -5.47 12.40
N ILE A 141 -11.67 -4.25 12.14
CA ILE A 141 -10.90 -3.49 13.13
C ILE A 141 -11.74 -3.09 14.36
N ASP A 142 -13.01 -2.71 14.20
CA ASP A 142 -13.87 -2.41 15.37
C ASP A 142 -14.14 -3.69 16.17
N ALA A 143 -14.38 -4.83 15.49
CA ALA A 143 -14.50 -6.11 16.16
C ALA A 143 -13.23 -6.48 16.94
N ILE A 144 -12.05 -6.39 16.33
CA ILE A 144 -10.75 -6.75 16.93
C ILE A 144 -10.43 -5.85 18.14
N THR A 145 -10.58 -4.53 18.01
CA THR A 145 -10.27 -3.60 19.11
C THR A 145 -11.17 -3.84 20.32
N ARG A 146 -12.42 -4.25 20.10
CA ARG A 146 -13.32 -4.71 21.17
C ARG A 146 -12.91 -6.05 21.76
N MET A 147 -12.43 -6.99 20.95
CA MET A 147 -11.89 -8.25 21.46
C MET A 147 -10.71 -8.04 22.41
N PHE A 148 -9.94 -6.95 22.28
CA PHE A 148 -8.87 -6.63 23.23
C PHE A 148 -9.37 -6.11 24.58
N VAL A 149 -10.46 -5.33 24.61
CA VAL A 149 -10.91 -4.62 25.83
C VAL A 149 -12.14 -5.22 26.50
N GLU A 150 -13.01 -5.90 25.75
CA GLU A 150 -14.24 -6.48 26.27
C GLU A 150 -13.96 -7.82 26.95
N GLU A 151 -14.39 -7.93 28.19
CA GLU A 151 -14.27 -9.13 29.02
C GLU A 151 -15.56 -9.33 29.85
N PRO A 152 -16.56 -10.08 29.34
CA PRO A 152 -16.55 -10.82 28.07
C PRO A 152 -16.81 -10.01 26.81
N PHE A 153 -16.25 -10.45 25.68
CA PHE A 153 -16.57 -9.88 24.37
C PHE A 153 -18.04 -10.16 24.01
N ALA A 154 -18.76 -9.08 23.72
CA ALA A 154 -20.21 -9.08 23.59
C ALA A 154 -20.70 -9.70 22.27
N GLY A 155 -19.78 -10.16 21.41
CA GLY A 155 -20.07 -10.68 20.09
C GLY A 155 -20.12 -9.58 19.03
N TRP A 156 -20.19 -10.03 17.78
CA TRP A 156 -20.24 -9.20 16.59
C TRP A 156 -21.20 -9.83 15.59
N ASP A 157 -22.18 -9.07 15.11
CA ASP A 157 -23.10 -9.52 14.07
C ASP A 157 -23.24 -8.44 13.02
N SER A 158 -22.39 -8.53 12.00
CA SER A 158 -22.39 -7.65 10.85
C SER A 158 -22.56 -8.46 9.57
N ARG A 159 -22.51 -7.76 8.43
CA ARG A 159 -22.49 -8.41 7.11
C ARG A 159 -21.21 -9.23 6.87
N HIS A 160 -20.06 -8.81 7.40
CA HIS A 160 -18.74 -9.36 7.07
C HIS A 160 -18.23 -10.29 8.16
N VAL A 161 -18.53 -9.99 9.42
CA VAL A 161 -18.07 -10.75 10.58
C VAL A 161 -19.29 -11.16 11.42
N GLN A 162 -19.38 -12.45 11.72
CA GLN A 162 -20.39 -12.96 12.65
C GLN A 162 -19.70 -13.84 13.70
N MET A 163 -19.79 -13.43 14.95
CA MET A 163 -19.20 -14.12 16.08
C MET A 163 -20.12 -13.92 17.27
N PRO A 164 -20.71 -14.99 17.82
CA PRO A 164 -21.56 -14.84 19.00
C PRO A 164 -20.71 -14.40 20.22
N PRO A 165 -21.32 -13.93 21.30
CA PRO A 165 -20.56 -13.55 22.49
C PRO A 165 -19.68 -14.69 23.03
N ARG A 166 -18.47 -14.36 23.49
CA ARG A 166 -17.48 -15.26 24.13
C ARG A 166 -16.24 -14.46 24.52
N ASN A 167 -15.42 -14.97 25.44
CA ASN A 167 -14.09 -14.40 25.66
C ASN A 167 -13.17 -14.70 24.48
N VAL A 168 -12.42 -13.69 24.05
CA VAL A 168 -11.24 -13.84 23.20
C VAL A 168 -10.02 -13.72 24.09
N VAL A 169 -9.22 -14.78 24.13
CA VAL A 169 -8.05 -14.93 25.02
C VAL A 169 -6.83 -15.39 24.24
N PRO A 170 -5.62 -14.91 24.57
CA PRO A 170 -5.31 -14.05 25.71
C PRO A 170 -5.60 -12.56 25.47
N LYS A 171 -5.47 -11.72 26.51
CA LYS A 171 -5.48 -10.26 26.41
C LYS A 171 -4.04 -9.72 26.30
N PRO A 172 -3.80 -8.61 25.59
CA PRO A 172 -2.48 -8.00 25.51
C PRO A 172 -2.03 -7.43 26.86
N VAL A 173 -0.71 -7.33 27.03
CA VAL A 173 -0.07 -6.61 28.14
C VAL A 173 -0.34 -5.12 27.97
N GLN A 174 -0.15 -4.61 26.75
CA GLN A 174 -0.42 -3.21 26.41
C GLN A 174 -1.92 -2.91 26.56
N LYS A 175 -2.25 -1.81 27.25
CA LYS A 175 -3.62 -1.33 27.45
C LYS A 175 -3.82 0.01 26.73
N PRO A 176 -5.01 0.24 26.15
CA PRO A 176 -6.14 -0.69 26.02
C PRO A 176 -5.90 -1.83 25.02
N HIS A 177 -4.98 -1.63 24.08
CA HIS A 177 -4.49 -2.62 23.12
C HIS A 177 -3.13 -2.14 22.55
N PRO A 178 -2.38 -2.98 21.81
CA PRO A 178 -1.21 -2.52 21.05
C PRO A 178 -1.54 -1.32 20.14
N PRO A 179 -0.60 -0.37 19.90
CA PRO A 179 -0.86 0.79 19.04
C PRO A 179 -1.29 0.38 17.63
N LEU A 180 -2.30 1.07 17.10
CA LEU A 180 -2.86 0.76 15.79
C LEU A 180 -2.14 1.54 14.71
N TRP A 181 -1.84 0.87 13.60
CA TRP A 181 -1.35 1.48 12.37
C TRP A 181 -2.17 1.01 11.17
N VAL A 182 -2.18 1.80 10.10
CA VAL A 182 -2.78 1.41 8.82
C VAL A 182 -1.86 1.72 7.67
N ALA A 183 -1.76 0.79 6.73
CA ALA A 183 -1.05 0.96 5.48
C ALA A 183 -1.63 2.13 4.68
N CYS A 184 -0.78 3.07 4.27
CA CYS A 184 -1.15 4.22 3.45
C CYS A 184 -0.30 4.26 2.18
N SER A 185 -0.92 4.20 1.01
CA SER A 185 -0.21 4.33 -0.28
C SER A 185 -0.61 5.60 -1.04
N ARG A 186 -1.43 6.46 -0.43
CA ARG A 186 -1.95 7.71 -1.01
C ARG A 186 -2.45 8.64 0.10
N ARG A 187 -2.54 9.92 -0.23
CA ARG A 187 -3.05 10.97 0.66
C ARG A 187 -4.41 10.63 1.27
N GLU A 188 -5.35 10.09 0.50
CA GLU A 188 -6.69 9.75 1.00
C GLU A 188 -6.66 8.66 2.08
N THR A 189 -5.67 7.76 2.01
CA THR A 189 -5.50 6.72 3.03
C THR A 189 -4.84 7.28 4.29
N ILE A 190 -4.02 8.34 4.18
CA ILE A 190 -3.48 9.09 5.32
C ILE A 190 -4.61 9.85 6.03
N GLU A 191 -5.48 10.54 5.28
CA GLU A 191 -6.67 11.18 5.86
C GLU A 191 -7.58 10.16 6.54
N PHE A 192 -7.77 8.98 5.91
CA PHE A 192 -8.53 7.89 6.51
C PHE A 192 -7.92 7.41 7.83
N ALA A 193 -6.60 7.29 7.92
CA ALA A 193 -5.89 6.97 9.15
C ALA A 193 -6.19 8.01 10.24
N ALA A 194 -6.07 9.30 9.91
CA ALA A 194 -6.38 10.40 10.82
C ALA A 194 -7.83 10.39 11.31
N ARG A 195 -8.81 10.21 10.40
CA ARG A 195 -10.24 10.12 10.76
C ARG A 195 -10.55 8.96 11.70
N ASN A 196 -9.74 7.89 11.66
CA ASN A 196 -9.87 6.72 12.53
C ASN A 196 -8.95 6.77 13.76
N GLY A 197 -8.18 7.85 13.98
CA GLY A 197 -7.22 7.96 15.08
C GLY A 197 -6.10 6.91 15.06
N ILE A 198 -5.70 6.44 13.87
CA ILE A 198 -4.72 5.37 13.65
C ILE A 198 -3.45 5.95 13.03
N GLY A 199 -2.28 5.41 13.39
CA GLY A 199 -1.00 5.82 12.82
C GLY A 199 -0.93 5.52 11.32
N ALA A 200 -0.43 6.47 10.54
CA ALA A 200 -0.26 6.32 9.10
C ALA A 200 1.10 5.67 8.80
N LEU A 201 1.10 4.44 8.28
CA LEU A 201 2.30 3.76 7.79
C LEU A 201 2.38 3.97 6.28
N SER A 202 3.06 5.03 5.84
CA SER A 202 3.09 5.46 4.44
C SER A 202 4.13 4.70 3.62
N PHE A 203 3.64 3.91 2.67
CA PHE A 203 4.40 3.17 1.66
C PHE A 203 4.65 3.98 0.39
N SER A 204 4.22 5.24 0.37
CA SER A 204 4.55 6.17 -0.70
C SER A 204 5.94 6.74 -0.44
N PHE A 205 6.89 6.46 -1.34
CA PHE A 205 8.13 7.22 -1.45
C PHE A 205 7.73 8.64 -1.89
N VAL A 206 7.81 9.62 -1.00
CA VAL A 206 7.32 10.98 -1.25
C VAL A 206 8.37 11.92 -0.76
N GLU A 207 8.75 12.91 -1.57
CA GLU A 207 9.74 13.89 -1.15
C GLU A 207 9.31 14.62 0.14
N PRO A 208 10.26 15.02 0.99
CA PRO A 208 9.95 15.72 2.24
C PRO A 208 8.98 16.89 2.06
N GLU A 209 9.14 17.66 0.98
CA GLU A 209 8.36 18.86 0.70
C GLU A 209 6.87 18.54 0.42
N ASP A 210 6.59 17.41 -0.24
CA ASP A 210 5.23 16.93 -0.48
C ASP A 210 4.64 16.26 0.77
N ALA A 211 5.45 15.52 1.51
CA ALA A 211 5.05 14.86 2.75
C ALA A 211 4.54 15.87 3.79
N GLY A 212 5.11 17.07 3.85
CA GLY A 212 4.69 18.12 4.79
C GLY A 212 3.23 18.53 4.67
N ARG A 213 2.68 18.59 3.45
CA ARG A 213 1.25 18.89 3.26
C ARG A 213 0.37 17.78 3.84
N TRP A 214 0.76 16.53 3.63
CA TRP A 214 -0.02 15.37 4.08
C TRP A 214 0.04 15.23 5.61
N VAL A 215 1.22 15.47 6.21
CA VAL A 215 1.40 15.49 7.67
C VAL A 215 0.55 16.58 8.32
N GLN A 216 0.56 17.80 7.77
CA GLN A 216 -0.24 18.90 8.31
C GLN A 216 -1.74 18.57 8.27
N GLU A 217 -2.22 18.01 7.16
CA GLU A 217 -3.61 17.60 7.03
C GLU A 217 -3.98 16.45 7.98
N TYR A 218 -3.11 15.46 8.13
CA TYR A 218 -3.27 14.36 9.07
C TYR A 218 -3.52 14.88 10.51
N TYR A 219 -2.66 15.77 10.99
CA TYR A 219 -2.81 16.35 12.33
C TYR A 219 -4.04 17.25 12.45
N ARG A 220 -4.34 18.05 11.42
CA ARG A 220 -5.56 18.88 11.38
C ARG A 220 -6.82 18.02 11.54
N ILE A 221 -6.88 16.86 10.88
CA ILE A 221 -8.02 15.94 10.99
C ILE A 221 -8.09 15.33 12.39
N ILE A 222 -6.95 14.90 12.97
CA ILE A 222 -6.91 14.41 14.36
C ILE A 222 -7.42 15.44 15.36
N GLU A 223 -7.06 16.72 15.17
CA GLU A 223 -7.46 17.84 16.03
C GLU A 223 -8.91 18.33 15.78
N SER A 224 -9.57 17.81 14.74
CA SER A 224 -10.94 18.19 14.37
C SER A 224 -12.02 17.27 14.97
N ASP A 225 -13.28 17.55 14.65
CA ASP A 225 -14.42 16.68 14.97
C ASP A 225 -14.57 15.47 14.04
N GLU A 226 -13.82 15.43 12.92
CA GLU A 226 -13.81 14.29 11.99
C GLU A 226 -13.16 13.02 12.58
N CYS A 227 -12.28 13.17 13.57
CA CYS A 227 -11.57 12.04 14.17
C CYS A 227 -12.49 11.26 15.12
N VAL A 228 -12.87 10.05 14.71
CA VAL A 228 -13.61 9.06 15.50
C VAL A 228 -12.75 7.79 15.60
N PRO A 229 -12.07 7.57 16.74
CA PRO A 229 -11.10 6.49 16.86
C PRO A 229 -11.70 5.10 16.63
N ALA A 230 -11.04 4.28 15.79
CA ALA A 230 -11.42 2.88 15.61
C ALA A 230 -11.05 2.04 16.85
N GLY A 231 -9.92 2.35 17.48
CA GLY A 231 -9.45 1.75 18.72
C GLY A 231 -9.84 2.54 19.97
N PHE A 232 -9.51 2.02 21.14
CA PHE A 232 -9.71 2.68 22.43
C PHE A 232 -8.54 3.59 22.82
N ALA A 233 -7.59 3.80 21.91
CA ALA A 233 -6.50 4.76 22.00
C ALA A 233 -6.27 5.38 20.61
N VAL A 234 -5.73 6.60 20.58
CA VAL A 234 -5.31 7.28 19.35
C VAL A 234 -3.80 7.11 19.18
N ASN A 235 -3.38 6.75 17.96
CA ASN A 235 -1.96 6.70 17.59
C ASN A 235 -1.65 7.82 16.57
N PRO A 236 -1.19 9.00 17.00
CA PRO A 236 -1.03 10.15 16.12
C PRO A 236 0.38 10.19 15.51
N ASN A 237 0.80 9.16 14.77
CA ASN A 237 2.13 9.10 14.16
C ASN A 237 2.05 8.89 12.64
N VAL A 238 2.91 9.60 11.90
CA VAL A 238 3.09 9.43 10.46
C VAL A 238 4.48 8.87 10.19
N CYS A 239 4.52 7.70 9.56
CA CYS A 239 5.73 7.03 9.11
C CYS A 239 5.85 7.14 7.59
N VAL A 240 7.07 7.37 7.08
CA VAL A 240 7.42 7.26 5.67
C VAL A 240 8.42 6.12 5.46
N VAL A 241 8.31 5.41 4.35
CA VAL A 241 9.19 4.30 3.99
C VAL A 241 10.15 4.73 2.88
N LEU A 242 11.44 4.40 3.01
CA LEU A 242 12.50 4.72 2.06
C LEU A 242 13.41 3.49 1.86
N PRO A 243 14.01 3.29 0.69
CA PRO A 243 15.16 2.39 0.57
C PRO A 243 16.36 2.96 1.35
N MET A 244 17.27 2.10 1.81
CA MET A 244 18.49 2.53 2.47
C MET A 244 19.70 1.68 2.10
N MET A 245 20.82 2.35 1.83
CA MET A 245 22.16 1.76 1.75
C MET A 245 23.19 2.84 2.05
N LEU A 246 24.00 2.67 3.08
CA LEU A 246 25.00 3.65 3.49
C LEU A 246 26.40 3.14 3.18
N HIS A 247 27.26 4.07 2.76
CA HIS A 247 28.70 3.87 2.65
C HIS A 247 29.40 5.23 2.74
N GLU A 248 30.65 5.27 3.20
CA GLU A 248 31.42 6.54 3.30
C GLU A 248 31.63 7.20 1.94
N ASP A 249 31.74 6.38 0.89
CA ASP A 249 31.75 6.80 -0.50
C ASP A 249 30.36 6.63 -1.15
N GLU A 250 29.83 7.72 -1.69
CA GLU A 250 28.51 7.79 -2.34
C GLU A 250 28.39 6.81 -3.51
N ALA A 251 29.41 6.73 -4.37
CA ALA A 251 29.35 5.88 -5.56
C ALA A 251 29.20 4.40 -5.16
N THR A 252 29.90 3.98 -4.10
CA THR A 252 29.77 2.64 -3.53
C THR A 252 28.39 2.41 -2.90
N ALA A 253 27.81 3.40 -2.20
CA ALA A 253 26.45 3.27 -1.66
C ALA A 253 25.43 3.06 -2.78
N ILE A 254 25.52 3.84 -3.86
CA ILE A 254 24.68 3.69 -5.05
C ILE A 254 24.87 2.30 -5.66
N ASP A 255 26.12 1.86 -5.84
CA ASP A 255 26.40 0.57 -6.44
C ASP A 255 25.80 -0.60 -5.68
N ARG A 256 25.86 -0.54 -4.35
CA ARG A 256 25.38 -1.60 -3.47
C ARG A 256 23.87 -1.61 -3.27
N GLY A 257 23.19 -0.46 -3.40
CA GLY A 257 21.82 -0.31 -2.92
C GLY A 257 20.77 0.04 -3.98
N ILE A 258 21.17 0.68 -5.09
CA ILE A 258 20.19 1.31 -5.98
C ILE A 258 19.35 0.30 -6.77
N ASP A 259 19.95 -0.81 -7.19
CA ASP A 259 19.23 -1.87 -7.89
C ASP A 259 18.21 -2.54 -6.98
N GLY A 260 18.48 -2.65 -5.67
CA GLY A 260 17.52 -3.11 -4.69
C GLY A 260 16.31 -2.19 -4.59
N ALA A 261 16.54 -0.89 -4.45
CA ALA A 261 15.48 0.12 -4.41
C ALA A 261 14.62 0.13 -5.69
N HIS A 262 15.27 0.05 -6.84
CA HIS A 262 14.61 0.03 -8.14
C HIS A 262 13.79 -1.24 -8.35
N PHE A 263 14.34 -2.39 -8.00
CA PHE A 263 13.63 -3.65 -8.10
C PHE A 263 12.41 -3.68 -7.19
N PHE A 264 12.53 -3.19 -5.94
CA PHE A 264 11.38 -3.04 -5.05
C PHE A 264 10.26 -2.23 -5.69
N GLY A 265 10.58 -1.05 -6.24
CA GLY A 265 9.60 -0.19 -6.92
C GLY A 265 9.00 -0.85 -8.17
N PHE A 266 9.81 -1.56 -8.94
CA PHE A 266 9.37 -2.30 -10.13
C PHE A 266 8.42 -3.45 -9.77
N ALA A 267 8.80 -4.28 -8.80
CA ALA A 267 8.02 -5.43 -8.37
C ALA A 267 6.71 -4.99 -7.69
N LEU A 268 6.72 -3.89 -6.93
CA LEU A 268 5.50 -3.28 -6.42
C LEU A 268 4.56 -2.89 -7.57
N ALA A 269 5.07 -2.18 -8.58
CA ALA A 269 4.28 -1.79 -9.76
C ALA A 269 3.77 -3.01 -10.55
N HIS A 270 4.53 -4.11 -10.59
CA HIS A 270 4.13 -5.36 -11.24
C HIS A 270 2.86 -5.95 -10.60
N TYR A 271 2.86 -6.15 -9.28
CA TYR A 271 1.77 -6.84 -8.58
C TYR A 271 0.57 -5.95 -8.25
N TYR A 272 0.79 -4.65 -8.09
CA TYR A 272 -0.27 -3.68 -7.77
C TYR A 272 -0.83 -2.98 -9.00
N GLY A 273 -0.13 -3.08 -10.13
CA GLY A 273 -0.58 -2.61 -11.43
C GLY A 273 -1.47 -3.60 -12.17
N THR A 274 -1.49 -3.47 -13.50
CA THR A 274 -2.29 -4.30 -14.39
C THR A 274 -1.47 -5.35 -15.12
N THR A 275 -0.20 -5.51 -14.75
CA THR A 275 0.72 -6.44 -15.41
C THR A 275 0.27 -7.87 -15.14
N PRO A 276 0.04 -8.69 -16.17
CA PRO A 276 -0.24 -10.10 -15.97
C PRO A 276 0.95 -10.81 -15.32
N HIS A 277 0.65 -11.81 -14.49
CA HIS A 277 1.66 -12.68 -13.90
C HIS A 277 1.26 -14.13 -14.17
N ASP A 278 2.16 -14.92 -14.73
CA ASP A 278 2.01 -16.35 -14.95
C ASP A 278 2.77 -17.11 -13.84
N PRO A 279 2.07 -17.70 -12.84
CA PRO A 279 2.72 -18.36 -11.72
C PRO A 279 3.70 -19.45 -12.16
N GLY A 280 4.89 -19.44 -11.58
CA GLY A 280 5.99 -20.35 -11.90
C GLY A 280 6.63 -20.14 -13.27
N ARG A 281 6.26 -19.08 -14.02
CA ARG A 281 6.81 -18.80 -15.36
C ARG A 281 7.31 -17.38 -15.52
N THR A 282 6.55 -16.38 -15.07
CA THR A 282 7.00 -14.99 -15.07
C THR A 282 8.18 -14.85 -14.12
N SER A 283 9.32 -14.37 -14.61
CA SER A 283 10.38 -13.84 -13.74
C SER A 283 10.28 -12.32 -13.70
N VAL A 284 9.91 -11.79 -12.54
CA VAL A 284 9.84 -10.34 -12.31
C VAL A 284 11.25 -9.74 -12.33
N TRP A 285 12.25 -10.48 -11.86
CA TRP A 285 13.64 -10.07 -11.96
C TRP A 285 14.13 -9.94 -13.40
N ASP A 286 13.87 -10.94 -14.26
CA ASP A 286 14.24 -10.86 -15.67
C ASP A 286 13.51 -9.70 -16.36
N GLU A 287 12.21 -9.53 -16.11
CA GLU A 287 11.44 -8.39 -16.64
C GLU A 287 11.99 -7.05 -16.16
N PHE A 288 12.45 -6.95 -14.90
CA PHE A 288 13.13 -5.77 -14.39
C PHE A 288 14.43 -5.51 -15.15
N GLN A 289 15.28 -6.52 -15.32
CA GLN A 289 16.55 -6.35 -16.03
C GLN A 289 16.36 -5.94 -17.49
N GLU A 290 15.37 -6.54 -18.17
CA GLU A 290 15.06 -6.24 -19.57
C GLU A 290 14.39 -4.87 -19.77
N HIS A 291 13.64 -4.38 -18.78
CA HIS A 291 12.75 -3.22 -18.95
C HIS A 291 13.03 -2.03 -18.03
N ARG A 292 13.98 -2.11 -17.09
CA ARG A 292 14.26 -1.05 -16.11
C ARG A 292 14.46 0.33 -16.75
N ALA A 293 15.26 0.43 -17.80
CA ALA A 293 15.52 1.70 -18.48
C ALA A 293 14.22 2.30 -19.08
N ALA A 294 13.46 1.48 -19.81
CA ALA A 294 12.20 1.88 -20.42
C ALA A 294 11.10 2.22 -19.39
N ARG A 295 11.24 1.75 -18.15
CA ARG A 295 10.29 1.95 -17.05
C ARG A 295 10.72 3.02 -16.05
N GLY A 296 11.84 3.72 -16.29
CA GLY A 296 12.33 4.82 -15.44
C GLY A 296 13.15 4.38 -14.23
N PHE A 297 13.71 3.17 -14.27
CA PHE A 297 14.54 2.58 -13.22
C PHE A 297 16.02 2.44 -13.66
N ASP A 298 16.47 3.31 -14.57
CA ASP A 298 17.86 3.34 -15.00
C ASP A 298 18.76 3.92 -13.91
N ARG A 299 19.96 3.36 -13.73
CA ARG A 299 20.95 3.84 -12.76
C ARG A 299 21.45 5.24 -13.11
N ASP A 300 21.55 5.54 -14.41
CA ASP A 300 22.09 6.81 -14.90
C ASP A 300 21.15 8.00 -14.60
N GLN A 301 19.86 7.75 -14.36
CA GLN A 301 18.89 8.78 -13.98
C GLN A 301 19.13 9.34 -12.58
N ILE A 302 19.90 8.65 -11.73
CA ILE A 302 20.15 9.03 -10.33
C ILE A 302 21.47 9.80 -10.14
N ILE A 303 22.43 9.63 -11.04
CA ILE A 303 23.76 10.24 -10.96
C ILE A 303 23.72 11.72 -11.41
N ALA A 304 22.76 12.11 -12.25
CA ALA A 304 22.75 13.39 -12.93
C ALA A 304 21.79 14.42 -12.31
N ASN A 305 21.92 14.78 -11.02
CA ASN A 305 21.15 15.89 -10.38
C ASN A 305 19.69 16.02 -10.90
N ALA A 306 19.01 14.88 -11.04
CA ALA A 306 17.75 14.85 -11.79
C ALA A 306 16.63 15.36 -10.89
N GLU A 307 15.88 16.34 -11.41
CA GLU A 307 14.62 16.79 -10.81
C GLU A 307 13.75 15.59 -10.44
N ALA A 308 13.02 15.72 -9.32
CA ALA A 308 12.12 14.70 -8.80
C ALA A 308 11.35 14.03 -9.93
N LEU A 309 11.43 12.69 -9.98
CA LEU A 309 10.67 11.89 -10.92
C LEU A 309 9.20 12.33 -10.86
N ASN A 310 8.68 12.91 -11.95
CA ASN A 310 7.27 13.31 -12.10
C ASN A 310 6.33 12.09 -12.25
N VAL A 311 6.74 10.95 -11.69
CA VAL A 311 5.91 9.79 -11.42
C VAL A 311 5.58 9.86 -9.95
N ASN A 312 4.39 9.43 -9.54
CA ASN A 312 3.96 9.42 -8.13
C ASN A 312 4.71 8.35 -7.28
N ILE A 313 5.99 8.16 -7.59
CA ILE A 313 7.01 7.33 -6.98
C ILE A 313 8.13 8.34 -6.69
N GLY A 314 8.07 8.99 -5.52
CA GLY A 314 9.12 9.91 -5.05
C GLY A 314 10.49 9.23 -4.99
N SER A 315 11.55 9.96 -4.64
CA SER A 315 12.94 9.57 -4.89
C SER A 315 13.20 8.09 -4.63
N LEU A 316 13.32 7.34 -5.73
CA LEU A 316 13.73 5.93 -5.75
C LEU A 316 15.13 5.72 -5.19
N ARG A 317 15.89 6.80 -4.97
CA ARG A 317 17.15 6.77 -4.25
C ARG A 317 16.95 6.67 -2.73
N GLY A 318 15.95 7.34 -2.16
CA GLY A 318 15.72 7.38 -0.71
C GLY A 318 17.01 7.69 0.09
N ALA A 319 17.28 6.89 1.13
CA ALA A 319 18.45 6.99 1.99
C ALA A 319 19.64 6.14 1.48
N VAL A 320 19.89 6.15 0.17
CA VAL A 320 21.09 5.57 -0.45
C VAL A 320 22.14 6.66 -0.65
N GLY A 321 23.26 6.62 0.08
CA GLY A 321 24.31 7.65 0.03
C GLY A 321 25.26 7.65 1.23
N THR A 322 25.95 8.79 1.43
CA THR A 322 26.82 8.97 2.60
C THR A 322 26.03 9.30 3.87
N PRO A 323 26.60 9.09 5.07
CA PRO A 323 25.96 9.47 6.33
C PRO A 323 25.48 10.93 6.35
N GLU A 324 26.26 11.88 5.85
CA GLU A 324 25.89 13.30 5.78
C GLU A 324 24.67 13.52 4.89
N GLN A 325 24.65 12.92 3.70
CA GLN A 325 23.51 13.02 2.77
C GLN A 325 22.22 12.45 3.39
N VAL A 326 22.35 11.33 4.10
CA VAL A 326 21.22 10.68 4.81
C VAL A 326 20.74 11.53 5.98
N VAL A 327 21.64 12.14 6.77
CA VAL A 327 21.28 13.08 7.84
C VAL A 327 20.52 14.27 7.28
N ASP A 328 20.99 14.87 6.19
CA ASP A 328 20.33 16.02 5.56
C ASP A 328 18.93 15.66 5.03
N LEU A 329 18.77 14.47 4.43
CA LEU A 329 17.48 13.96 4.02
C LEU A 329 16.52 13.78 5.20
N ILE A 330 16.95 13.10 6.27
CA ILE A 330 16.12 12.84 7.46
C ILE A 330 15.72 14.15 8.15
N ARG A 331 16.63 15.14 8.22
CA ARG A 331 16.31 16.46 8.78
C ARG A 331 15.19 17.17 8.02
N ARG A 332 15.12 17.02 6.70
CA ARG A 332 14.00 17.56 5.91
C ARG A 332 12.68 16.89 6.27
N TYR A 333 12.66 15.57 6.46
CA TYR A 333 11.46 14.87 6.95
C TYR A 333 11.06 15.28 8.37
N GLU A 334 12.02 15.38 9.29
CA GLU A 334 11.78 15.85 10.67
C GLU A 334 11.21 17.28 10.66
N ALA A 335 11.75 18.17 9.82
CA ALA A 335 11.33 19.57 9.70
C ALA A 335 9.91 19.74 9.19
N VAL A 336 9.35 18.76 8.48
CA VAL A 336 7.95 18.77 8.03
C VAL A 336 7.01 17.98 8.95
N GLY A 337 7.55 17.40 10.03
CA GLY A 337 6.78 16.75 11.10
C GLY A 337 6.49 15.28 10.88
N VAL A 338 7.24 14.60 10.00
CA VAL A 338 7.24 13.13 9.95
C VAL A 338 7.78 12.59 11.27
N ASP A 339 7.08 11.61 11.84
CA ASP A 339 7.40 11.05 13.15
C ASP A 339 8.31 9.83 13.06
N GLN A 340 8.34 9.17 11.90
CA GLN A 340 9.12 7.96 11.72
C GLN A 340 9.60 7.81 10.27
N VAL A 341 10.88 7.47 10.11
CA VAL A 341 11.43 7.01 8.83
C VAL A 341 11.71 5.52 8.95
N SER A 342 11.17 4.76 8.01
CA SER A 342 11.35 3.32 7.91
C SER A 342 12.19 2.99 6.69
N PHE A 343 13.12 2.05 6.86
CA PHE A 343 14.07 1.68 5.83
C PHE A 343 13.82 0.27 5.32
N VAL A 344 13.55 0.16 4.01
CA VAL A 344 13.61 -1.12 3.31
C VAL A 344 15.08 -1.41 3.03
N VAL A 345 15.62 -2.44 3.68
CA VAL A 345 17.04 -2.81 3.58
C VAL A 345 17.24 -4.09 2.79
N GLN A 346 16.37 -5.07 3.00
CA GLN A 346 16.33 -6.33 2.26
C GLN A 346 15.46 -6.19 1.00
N ALA A 347 15.94 -5.36 0.06
CA ALA A 347 15.31 -5.08 -1.22
C ALA A 347 16.15 -5.61 -2.38
N GLY A 348 15.52 -6.29 -3.33
CA GLY A 348 16.14 -6.89 -4.50
C GLY A 348 17.39 -7.71 -4.18
N PRO A 349 18.52 -7.50 -4.89
CA PRO A 349 19.72 -8.29 -4.72
C PRO A 349 20.66 -7.76 -3.62
N ASN A 350 20.18 -6.89 -2.72
CA ASN A 350 21.03 -6.31 -1.69
C ASN A 350 21.66 -7.41 -0.83
N ARG A 351 22.99 -7.38 -0.71
CA ARG A 351 23.75 -8.39 0.03
C ARG A 351 23.65 -8.17 1.53
N HIS A 352 23.47 -9.27 2.27
CA HIS A 352 23.41 -9.26 3.74
C HIS A 352 24.57 -8.50 4.38
N GLU A 353 25.81 -8.76 3.95
CA GLU A 353 27.00 -8.14 4.55
C GLU A 353 26.98 -6.62 4.40
N HIS A 354 26.57 -6.12 3.23
CA HIS A 354 26.47 -4.68 2.97
C HIS A 354 25.35 -4.02 3.79
N ILE A 355 24.23 -4.73 4.00
CA ILE A 355 23.14 -4.25 4.87
C ILE A 355 23.65 -4.12 6.31
N CYS A 356 24.36 -5.14 6.82
CA CYS A 356 24.93 -5.10 8.16
C CYS A 356 25.94 -3.95 8.32
N GLU A 357 26.85 -3.77 7.36
CA GLU A 357 27.79 -2.63 7.34
C GLU A 357 27.06 -1.28 7.35
N ALA A 358 26.01 -1.14 6.52
CA ALA A 358 25.20 0.08 6.47
C ALA A 358 24.47 0.36 7.80
N LEU A 359 23.96 -0.67 8.48
CA LEU A 359 23.31 -0.53 9.79
C LEU A 359 24.31 -0.05 10.85
N GLU A 360 25.50 -0.64 10.91
CA GLU A 360 26.54 -0.22 11.87
C GLU A 360 26.96 1.23 11.62
N LEU A 361 27.17 1.59 10.34
CA LEU A 361 27.51 2.95 9.94
C LEU A 361 26.39 3.95 10.28
N PHE A 362 25.13 3.56 10.10
CA PHE A 362 23.98 4.36 10.52
C PHE A 362 23.97 4.58 12.03
N GLY A 363 24.26 3.53 12.81
CA GLY A 363 24.35 3.58 14.26
C GLY A 363 25.48 4.48 14.77
N GLU A 364 26.63 4.45 14.11
CA GLU A 364 27.80 5.25 14.49
C GLU A 364 27.67 6.72 14.08
N GLN A 365 27.21 6.99 12.86
CA GLN A 365 27.34 8.33 12.26
C GLN A 365 26.01 9.09 12.11
N VAL A 366 24.88 8.39 12.01
CA VAL A 366 23.57 9.01 11.76
C VAL A 366 22.74 9.12 13.06
N LEU A 367 22.49 8.01 13.77
CA LEU A 367 21.65 8.00 14.98
C LEU A 367 22.03 9.06 16.02
N PRO A 368 23.32 9.27 16.37
CA PRO A 368 23.69 10.26 17.38
C PRO A 368 23.29 11.70 17.03
N ARG A 369 23.07 12.00 15.74
CA ARG A 369 22.67 13.34 15.26
C ARG A 369 21.21 13.69 15.58
N PHE A 370 20.40 12.71 15.99
CA PHE A 370 18.97 12.87 16.29
C PHE A 370 18.62 12.56 17.76
N ALA A 371 19.61 12.26 18.60
CA ALA A 371 19.39 11.87 20.00
C ALA A 371 19.01 13.07 20.90
N GLU A 372 19.57 14.25 20.64
CA GLU A 372 19.39 15.44 21.48
C GLU A 372 17.93 15.94 21.44
N GLY A 373 17.36 16.23 22.61
CA GLY A 373 16.00 16.77 22.77
C GLY A 373 14.87 15.84 22.35
N ARG A 374 15.17 14.55 22.11
CA ARG A 374 14.18 13.55 21.65
C ARG A 374 12.98 13.44 22.60
N GLU A 375 13.26 13.26 23.89
CA GLU A 375 12.22 13.10 24.92
C GLU A 375 11.36 14.36 25.07
N GLU A 376 11.99 15.53 24.99
CA GLU A 376 11.31 16.83 25.10
C GLU A 376 10.36 17.08 23.93
N ARG A 377 10.78 16.75 22.69
CA ARG A 377 9.93 16.86 21.49
C ARG A 377 8.75 15.90 21.55
N GLU A 378 8.96 14.66 22.00
CA GLU A 378 7.88 13.69 22.21
C GLU A 378 6.88 14.16 23.27
N ALA A 379 7.37 14.64 24.42
CA ALA A 379 6.52 15.17 25.48
C ALA A 379 5.72 16.40 25.03
N ALA A 380 6.35 17.32 24.28
CA ALA A 380 5.68 18.49 23.73
C ALA A 380 4.59 18.12 22.72
N LYS A 381 4.84 17.14 21.84
CA LYS A 381 3.82 16.60 20.92
C LYS A 381 2.65 15.99 21.69
N ALA A 382 2.92 15.15 22.69
CA ALA A 382 1.90 14.51 23.49
C ALA A 382 1.03 15.54 24.23
N ALA A 383 1.65 16.54 24.86
CA ALA A 383 0.95 17.61 25.57
C ALA A 383 0.04 18.44 24.64
N ARG A 384 0.53 18.77 23.43
CA ARG A 384 -0.25 19.51 22.42
C ARG A 384 -1.48 18.74 21.97
N LEU A 385 -1.34 17.43 21.74
CA LEU A 385 -2.42 16.60 21.19
C LEU A 385 -3.39 16.06 22.24
N ALA A 386 -3.05 16.10 23.52
CA ALA A 386 -3.87 15.52 24.59
C ALA A 386 -5.34 15.98 24.59
N PRO A 387 -5.65 17.30 24.46
CA PRO A 387 -7.06 17.74 24.43
C PRO A 387 -7.83 17.21 23.21
N ALA A 388 -7.19 17.16 22.04
CA ALA A 388 -7.78 16.63 20.82
C ALA A 388 -8.03 15.12 20.92
N ILE A 389 -7.07 14.37 21.47
CA ILE A 389 -7.19 12.94 21.69
C ILE A 389 -8.32 12.61 22.67
N GLU A 390 -8.44 13.36 23.77
CA GLU A 390 -9.54 13.22 24.72
C GLU A 390 -10.90 13.45 24.04
N ALA A 391 -11.03 14.54 23.27
CA ALA A 391 -12.24 14.84 22.52
C ALA A 391 -12.59 13.77 21.47
N ALA A 392 -11.59 13.23 20.77
CA ALA A 392 -11.76 12.15 19.81
C ALA A 392 -12.24 10.86 20.48
N LEU A 393 -11.62 10.46 21.60
CA LEU A 393 -12.01 9.27 22.36
C LEU A 393 -13.43 9.39 22.93
N ALA A 394 -13.85 10.60 23.33
CA ALA A 394 -15.23 10.84 23.78
C ALA A 394 -16.29 10.60 22.69
N ARG A 395 -15.91 10.67 21.40
CA ARG A 395 -16.81 10.35 20.26
C ARG A 395 -16.91 8.86 19.97
N ARG A 396 -15.97 8.05 20.46
CA ARG A 396 -15.99 6.60 20.25
C ARG A 396 -17.06 5.94 21.13
N ALA A 397 -17.82 5.01 20.54
CA ALA A 397 -18.74 4.17 21.31
C ALA A 397 -17.98 3.31 22.36
N PRO A 398 -18.46 3.19 23.60
CA PRO A 398 -17.76 2.44 24.63
C PRO A 398 -17.67 0.93 24.32
N ALA A 399 -16.85 0.23 25.12
CA ALA A 399 -16.83 -1.22 25.17
C ALA A 399 -18.23 -1.75 25.52
N ARG A 400 -18.65 -2.85 24.88
CA ARG A 400 -19.96 -3.46 25.13
C ARG A 400 -19.88 -4.45 26.27
N GLU A 401 -21.00 -4.62 26.95
CA GLU A 401 -21.17 -5.66 27.95
C GLU A 401 -21.86 -6.89 27.34
N LEU A 402 -21.53 -8.06 27.88
CA LEU A 402 -22.20 -9.30 27.55
C LEU A 402 -23.70 -9.21 27.88
N PRO A 403 -24.61 -9.65 26.99
CA PRO A 403 -26.03 -9.74 27.33
C PRO A 403 -26.29 -10.60 28.57
N ALA A 404 -27.13 -10.11 29.48
CA ALA A 404 -27.48 -10.82 30.71
C ALA A 404 -28.02 -12.22 30.42
N GLY A 405 -27.49 -13.22 31.13
CA GLY A 405 -27.92 -14.62 31.00
C GLY A 405 -27.39 -15.34 29.76
N TYR A 406 -26.51 -14.72 28.96
CA TYR A 406 -25.87 -15.42 27.85
C TYR A 406 -25.05 -16.62 28.36
N ARG A 407 -25.27 -17.78 27.72
CA ARG A 407 -24.50 -19.01 27.96
C ARG A 407 -24.13 -19.63 26.62
N ILE A 408 -22.93 -20.19 26.57
CA ILE A 408 -22.52 -21.04 25.44
C ILE A 408 -23.26 -22.37 25.62
N ASP A 409 -24.10 -22.69 24.65
CA ASP A 409 -24.93 -23.89 24.61
C ASP A 409 -24.51 -24.75 23.42
N GLU A 410 -24.18 -26.02 23.68
CA GLU A 410 -23.59 -26.92 22.67
C GLU A 410 -24.55 -27.19 21.50
N GLU A 411 -25.84 -27.34 21.79
CA GLU A 411 -26.86 -27.55 20.76
C GLU A 411 -27.00 -26.30 19.87
N ALA A 412 -27.06 -25.12 20.48
CA ALA A 412 -27.14 -23.85 19.77
C ALA A 412 -25.89 -23.56 18.92
N GLU A 413 -24.68 -23.83 19.44
CA GLU A 413 -23.42 -23.68 18.69
C GLU A 413 -23.37 -24.67 17.52
N THR A 414 -23.75 -25.94 17.74
CA THR A 414 -23.81 -26.96 16.68
C THR A 414 -24.83 -26.60 15.61
N ALA A 415 -26.02 -26.12 16.00
CA ALA A 415 -27.04 -25.66 15.06
C ALA A 415 -26.56 -24.45 14.24
N ARG A 416 -25.85 -23.51 14.86
CA ARG A 416 -25.26 -22.34 14.18
C ARG A 416 -24.20 -22.78 13.17
N ALA A 417 -23.30 -23.67 13.55
CA ALA A 417 -22.27 -24.21 12.66
C ALA A 417 -22.88 -24.90 11.42
N ARG A 418 -23.98 -25.65 11.59
CA ARG A 418 -24.70 -26.30 10.47
C ARG A 418 -25.37 -25.29 9.53
N ARG A 419 -25.89 -24.19 10.05
CA ARG A 419 -26.53 -23.13 9.24
C ARG A 419 -25.53 -22.32 8.42
N ARG A 420 -24.29 -22.18 8.88
CA ARG A 420 -23.25 -21.32 8.29
C ARG A 420 -22.64 -21.83 6.98
N ARG A 421 -23.10 -22.98 6.45
CA ARG A 421 -22.49 -23.66 5.29
C ARG A 421 -23.03 -23.32 3.90
N ARG A 422 -23.78 -22.21 3.74
CA ARG A 422 -24.13 -21.71 2.40
C ARG A 422 -23.71 -20.24 2.27
N PRO A 423 -22.76 -19.89 1.38
CA PRO A 423 -22.57 -18.49 1.05
C PRO A 423 -23.91 -17.94 0.59
N ARG A 424 -24.27 -16.75 1.06
CA ARG A 424 -25.52 -16.08 0.69
C ARG A 424 -25.37 -15.62 -0.76
N VAL A 425 -25.54 -16.55 -1.70
CA VAL A 425 -25.61 -16.28 -3.13
C VAL A 425 -26.86 -15.46 -3.35
N THR A 426 -26.69 -14.16 -3.46
CA THR A 426 -27.78 -13.28 -3.86
C THR A 426 -27.83 -13.23 -5.38
N PRO A 427 -28.99 -13.05 -6.02
CA PRO A 427 -29.05 -12.82 -7.47
C PRO A 427 -28.14 -11.66 -7.92
N ALA A 428 -27.91 -10.68 -7.03
CA ALA A 428 -26.96 -9.60 -7.23
C ALA A 428 -25.50 -10.08 -7.26
N SER A 429 -25.08 -10.99 -6.37
CA SER A 429 -23.72 -11.51 -6.35
C SER A 429 -23.41 -12.38 -7.58
N VAL A 430 -24.36 -13.21 -8.02
CA VAL A 430 -24.20 -14.01 -9.27
C VAL A 430 -24.09 -13.11 -10.49
N ARG A 431 -24.94 -12.07 -10.60
CA ARG A 431 -24.87 -11.10 -11.69
C ARG A 431 -23.56 -10.32 -11.68
N ALA A 432 -23.06 -9.95 -10.49
CA ALA A 432 -21.77 -9.27 -10.36
C ALA A 432 -20.60 -10.18 -10.78
N GLU A 433 -20.64 -11.46 -10.41
CA GLU A 433 -19.61 -12.44 -10.73
C GLU A 433 -19.58 -12.79 -12.23
N LEU A 434 -20.75 -12.97 -12.86
CA LEU A 434 -20.86 -13.15 -14.31
C LEU A 434 -20.35 -11.92 -15.08
N ARG A 435 -20.65 -10.71 -14.60
CA ARG A 435 -20.11 -9.47 -15.17
C ARG A 435 -18.59 -9.40 -15.02
N ALA A 436 -18.04 -9.77 -13.87
CA ALA A 436 -16.60 -9.79 -13.62
C ALA A 436 -15.88 -10.83 -14.50
N ALA A 437 -16.44 -12.04 -14.64
CA ALA A 437 -15.91 -13.07 -15.53
C ALA A 437 -15.93 -12.64 -17.01
N GLY A 438 -17.00 -11.95 -17.44
CA GLY A 438 -17.08 -11.35 -18.76
C GLY A 438 -16.01 -10.28 -18.99
N ARG A 439 -15.81 -9.37 -18.01
CA ARG A 439 -14.76 -8.34 -18.07
C ARG A 439 -13.35 -8.95 -18.17
N ARG A 440 -13.03 -9.97 -17.35
CA ARG A 440 -11.73 -10.67 -17.39
C ARG A 440 -11.42 -11.28 -18.76
N ARG A 441 -12.41 -11.91 -19.41
CA ARG A 441 -12.23 -12.47 -20.77
C ARG A 441 -11.99 -11.39 -21.82
N VAL A 442 -12.70 -10.26 -21.72
CA VAL A 442 -12.49 -9.11 -22.61
C VAL A 442 -11.10 -8.51 -22.42
N GLN A 443 -10.66 -8.35 -21.17
CA GLN A 443 -9.35 -7.80 -20.84
C GLN A 443 -8.20 -8.70 -21.32
N GLN A 444 -8.29 -10.03 -21.11
CA GLN A 444 -7.33 -10.99 -21.65
C GLN A 444 -7.31 -11.00 -23.20
N GLY A 445 -8.48 -10.86 -23.84
CA GLY A 445 -8.57 -10.74 -25.29
C GLY A 445 -7.93 -9.45 -25.82
N PHE A 446 -8.12 -8.34 -25.11
CA PHE A 446 -7.52 -7.05 -25.43
C PHE A 446 -6.00 -7.06 -25.22
N TYR A 447 -5.51 -7.61 -24.10
CA TYR A 447 -4.08 -7.81 -23.85
C TYR A 447 -3.43 -8.59 -25.00
N ARG A 448 -4.02 -9.73 -25.38
CA ARG A 448 -3.55 -10.54 -26.53
C ARG A 448 -3.63 -9.82 -27.87
N LEU A 449 -4.33 -8.69 -28.00
CA LEU A 449 -4.39 -7.85 -29.21
C LEU A 449 -3.26 -6.81 -29.27
N VAL A 450 -2.64 -6.49 -28.13
CA VAL A 450 -1.59 -5.48 -28.03
C VAL A 450 -0.22 -6.11 -27.79
N HIS A 451 -0.14 -7.07 -26.86
CA HIS A 451 1.11 -7.66 -26.40
C HIS A 451 1.89 -8.39 -27.50
N GLY A 452 3.21 -8.20 -27.52
CA GLY A 452 4.14 -8.82 -28.47
C GLY A 452 4.00 -8.36 -29.93
N ARG A 453 3.33 -7.22 -30.19
CA ARG A 453 3.11 -6.69 -31.55
C ARG A 453 3.76 -5.33 -31.80
N SER A 454 4.19 -5.13 -33.04
CA SER A 454 4.67 -3.83 -33.53
C SER A 454 3.55 -2.79 -33.61
N ASP A 455 3.92 -1.50 -33.54
CA ASP A 455 3.00 -0.36 -33.57
C ASP A 455 2.06 -0.42 -34.79
N ALA A 456 2.64 -0.67 -35.96
CA ALA A 456 1.88 -0.80 -37.21
C ALA A 456 0.85 -1.96 -37.17
N GLN A 457 1.11 -3.05 -36.44
CA GLN A 457 0.17 -4.16 -36.28
C GLN A 457 -0.97 -3.82 -35.30
N VAL A 458 -0.67 -3.11 -34.22
CA VAL A 458 -1.65 -2.63 -33.24
C VAL A 458 -2.59 -1.61 -33.88
N GLU A 459 -2.02 -0.60 -34.54
CA GLU A 459 -2.77 0.49 -35.18
C GLU A 459 -3.64 0.02 -36.35
N ARG A 460 -3.20 -0.99 -37.12
CA ARG A 460 -4.03 -1.58 -38.19
C ARG A 460 -5.30 -2.23 -37.66
N ARG A 461 -5.23 -2.85 -36.47
CA ARG A 461 -6.38 -3.50 -35.84
C ARG A 461 -7.27 -2.50 -35.10
N PHE A 462 -6.72 -1.36 -34.67
CA PHE A 462 -7.45 -0.31 -33.98
C PHE A 462 -7.88 0.85 -34.90
N GLY A 463 -8.49 0.52 -36.04
CA GLY A 463 -9.05 1.52 -36.97
C GLY A 463 -10.35 2.17 -36.48
N ALA A 464 -10.94 3.07 -37.28
CA ALA A 464 -12.10 3.89 -36.90
C ALA A 464 -13.31 3.10 -36.34
N ARG A 465 -13.61 1.92 -36.91
CA ARG A 465 -14.68 1.04 -36.39
C ARG A 465 -14.34 0.49 -35.00
N ALA A 466 -13.10 0.07 -34.78
CA ALA A 466 -12.64 -0.43 -33.49
C ALA A 466 -12.60 0.67 -32.43
N GLN A 467 -12.12 1.87 -32.79
CA GLN A 467 -12.17 3.05 -31.91
C GLN A 467 -13.59 3.39 -31.47
N ARG A 468 -14.56 3.40 -32.40
CA ARG A 468 -15.97 3.67 -32.07
C ARG A 468 -16.57 2.65 -31.11
N VAL A 469 -16.24 1.37 -31.29
CA VAL A 469 -16.65 0.30 -30.38
C VAL A 469 -15.97 0.48 -29.01
N PHE A 470 -14.68 0.80 -29.00
CA PHE A 470 -13.88 1.00 -27.79
C PHE A 470 -14.40 2.17 -26.95
N PHE A 471 -14.43 3.40 -27.49
CA PHE A 471 -14.88 4.58 -26.76
C PHE A 471 -16.37 4.50 -26.40
N GLY A 472 -17.20 3.89 -27.26
CA GLY A 472 -18.59 3.59 -26.93
C GLY A 472 -18.72 2.56 -25.79
N GLY A 473 -17.80 1.61 -25.69
CA GLY A 473 -17.69 0.67 -24.56
C GLY A 473 -17.23 1.37 -23.28
N MET A 474 -16.18 2.18 -23.38
CA MET A 474 -15.63 2.98 -22.28
C MET A 474 -16.71 3.87 -21.66
N ALA A 475 -17.45 4.64 -22.46
CA ALA A 475 -18.56 5.46 -21.95
C ALA A 475 -19.69 4.64 -21.29
N ARG A 476 -19.99 3.43 -21.78
CA ARG A 476 -20.98 2.54 -21.13
C ARG A 476 -20.47 1.93 -19.82
N ALA A 477 -19.16 1.82 -19.66
CA ALA A 477 -18.53 1.31 -18.46
C ALA A 477 -18.39 2.37 -17.35
N PHE A 478 -18.84 3.61 -17.61
CA PHE A 478 -18.79 4.70 -16.65
C PHE A 478 -19.51 4.35 -15.34
N ASP A 479 -18.82 4.54 -14.23
CA ASP A 479 -19.35 4.35 -12.88
C ASP A 479 -19.43 5.71 -12.15
N PRO A 480 -20.65 6.27 -11.97
CA PRO A 480 -20.83 7.56 -11.33
C PRO A 480 -20.43 7.57 -9.84
N ALA A 481 -20.39 6.41 -9.18
CA ALA A 481 -20.04 6.34 -7.76
C ALA A 481 -18.56 6.66 -7.51
N VAL A 482 -17.69 6.32 -8.47
CA VAL A 482 -16.23 6.56 -8.42
C VAL A 482 -15.83 7.88 -9.08
N ALA A 483 -16.74 8.47 -9.87
CA ALA A 483 -16.50 9.76 -10.51
C ALA A 483 -16.42 10.94 -9.52
N GLY A 484 -16.84 10.76 -8.26
CA GLY A 484 -16.75 11.79 -7.22
C GLY A 484 -17.45 13.10 -7.60
N GLY A 485 -18.58 13.00 -8.31
CA GLY A 485 -19.35 14.16 -8.78
C GLY A 485 -18.75 14.89 -9.99
N PHE A 486 -17.70 14.37 -10.62
CA PHE A 486 -17.08 15.01 -11.78
C PHE A 486 -18.07 15.15 -12.96
N GLU A 487 -18.20 16.38 -13.46
CA GLU A 487 -18.89 16.69 -14.70
C GLU A 487 -17.98 17.44 -15.66
N GLY A 488 -17.52 16.79 -16.73
CA GLY A 488 -16.69 17.44 -17.75
C GLY A 488 -16.66 16.70 -19.07
N ASP A 489 -15.94 17.28 -20.03
CA ASP A 489 -15.56 16.62 -21.27
C ASP A 489 -14.11 16.12 -21.13
N LEU A 490 -13.88 14.83 -21.39
CA LEU A 490 -12.55 14.22 -21.49
C LEU A 490 -12.23 13.99 -22.96
N GLU A 491 -11.11 14.53 -23.44
CA GLU A 491 -10.72 14.45 -24.84
C GLU A 491 -9.50 13.54 -25.04
N PHE A 492 -9.54 12.69 -26.05
CA PHE A 492 -8.49 11.75 -26.43
C PHE A 492 -8.06 12.03 -27.87
N ARG A 493 -6.81 12.43 -28.07
CA ARG A 493 -6.19 12.71 -29.37
C ARG A 493 -5.18 11.61 -29.69
N LEU A 494 -5.55 10.70 -30.58
CA LEU A 494 -4.74 9.54 -30.93
C LEU A 494 -4.12 9.71 -32.31
N THR A 495 -2.79 9.78 -32.39
CA THR A 495 -2.03 9.87 -33.65
C THR A 495 -1.71 8.49 -34.21
N ARG A 496 -1.35 8.43 -35.49
CA ARG A 496 -1.00 7.18 -36.19
C ARG A 496 0.14 7.45 -37.18
N GLY A 497 1.37 7.11 -36.82
CA GLY A 497 2.56 7.56 -37.55
C GLY A 497 2.52 9.08 -37.80
N ASP A 498 2.88 9.52 -39.01
CA ASP A 498 2.79 10.93 -39.45
C ASP A 498 1.39 11.35 -39.93
N GLY A 499 0.37 10.52 -39.71
CA GLY A 499 -1.00 10.76 -40.15
C GLY A 499 -1.80 11.70 -39.22
N PRO A 500 -2.97 12.18 -39.68
CA PRO A 500 -3.83 13.06 -38.88
C PRO A 500 -4.34 12.36 -37.62
N ALA A 501 -4.38 13.09 -36.50
CA ALA A 501 -4.89 12.58 -35.24
C ALA A 501 -6.40 12.33 -35.31
N THR A 502 -6.84 11.20 -34.76
CA THR A 502 -8.24 10.95 -34.44
C THR A 502 -8.57 11.56 -33.09
N VAL A 503 -9.70 12.27 -32.98
CA VAL A 503 -10.12 12.93 -31.74
C VAL A 503 -11.42 12.32 -31.26
N TRP A 504 -11.47 11.96 -29.98
CA TRP A 504 -12.65 11.44 -29.30
C TRP A 504 -12.93 12.24 -28.05
N THR A 505 -14.20 12.50 -27.75
CA THR A 505 -14.63 13.12 -26.50
C THR A 505 -15.57 12.19 -25.76
N ILE A 506 -15.32 11.98 -24.46
CA ILE A 506 -16.29 11.41 -23.52
C ILE A 506 -16.86 12.56 -22.68
N ARG A 507 -18.15 12.84 -22.87
CA ARG A 507 -18.88 13.85 -22.09
C ARG A 507 -19.57 13.19 -20.90
N ILE A 508 -19.33 13.72 -19.70
CA ILE A 508 -19.95 13.28 -18.45
C ILE A 508 -20.89 14.38 -17.91
N ARG A 509 -22.18 14.07 -17.80
CA ARG A 509 -23.23 14.95 -17.25
C ARG A 509 -24.30 14.09 -16.58
N ASP A 510 -24.86 14.56 -15.47
CA ASP A 510 -25.97 13.90 -14.74
C ASP A 510 -25.67 12.43 -14.42
N GLY A 511 -24.42 12.13 -14.05
CA GLY A 511 -23.96 10.77 -13.76
C GLY A 511 -23.95 9.82 -14.97
N ARG A 512 -23.92 10.33 -16.21
CA ARG A 512 -23.85 9.53 -17.44
C ARG A 512 -22.73 9.99 -18.36
N ALA A 513 -22.03 9.03 -18.97
CA ALA A 513 -21.02 9.30 -19.97
C ALA A 513 -21.51 9.01 -21.40
N ARG A 514 -21.10 9.84 -22.37
CA ARG A 514 -21.33 9.62 -23.80
C ARG A 514 -20.07 9.89 -24.61
N ALA A 515 -19.65 8.91 -25.39
CA ALA A 515 -18.54 9.05 -26.33
C ALA A 515 -19.03 9.60 -27.68
N ARG A 516 -18.27 10.50 -28.28
CA ARG A 516 -18.44 10.98 -29.66
C ARG A 516 -17.09 11.20 -30.32
N GLU A 517 -17.06 11.07 -31.64
CA GLU A 517 -15.94 11.46 -32.46
C GLU A 517 -15.91 13.00 -32.58
N GLY A 518 -14.71 13.59 -32.57
CA GLY A 518 -14.48 15.04 -32.57
C GLY A 518 -14.13 15.62 -31.19
N GLY A 519 -13.56 16.83 -31.22
CA GLY A 519 -13.11 17.53 -30.01
C GLY A 519 -14.21 18.24 -29.22
N ALA A 520 -13.89 18.64 -28.00
CA ALA A 520 -14.68 19.48 -27.13
C ALA A 520 -14.20 20.95 -27.19
N GLY A 521 -15.12 21.89 -26.95
CA GLY A 521 -14.75 23.32 -26.92
C GLY A 521 -13.87 23.69 -25.72
N ALA A 522 -14.13 23.07 -24.57
CA ALA A 522 -13.36 23.25 -23.33
C ALA A 522 -13.29 21.91 -22.58
N PRO A 523 -12.43 20.97 -23.02
CA PRO A 523 -12.23 19.72 -22.30
C PRO A 523 -11.58 20.00 -20.94
N ALA A 524 -12.06 19.31 -19.91
CA ALA A 524 -11.45 19.35 -18.58
C ALA A 524 -10.05 18.71 -18.60
N LEU A 525 -9.88 17.66 -19.41
CA LEU A 525 -8.60 17.00 -19.64
C LEU A 525 -8.50 16.55 -21.10
N THR A 526 -7.36 16.81 -21.72
CA THR A 526 -6.98 16.31 -23.04
C THR A 526 -5.78 15.38 -22.92
N LEU A 527 -5.92 14.14 -23.40
CA LEU A 527 -4.86 13.15 -23.50
C LEU A 527 -4.43 13.02 -24.96
N THR A 528 -3.15 13.21 -25.26
CA THR A 528 -2.59 13.07 -26.61
C THR A 528 -1.50 12.02 -26.63
N ALA A 529 -1.59 11.01 -27.50
CA ALA A 529 -0.56 9.99 -27.67
C ALA A 529 -0.63 9.30 -29.03
N ALA A 530 0.43 8.57 -29.39
CA ALA A 530 0.34 7.57 -30.45
C ALA A 530 -0.71 6.51 -30.09
N THR A 531 -1.46 6.05 -31.08
CA THR A 531 -2.52 5.04 -30.88
C THR A 531 -1.95 3.77 -30.26
N ALA A 532 -0.76 3.33 -30.71
CA ALA A 532 -0.09 2.16 -30.14
C ALA A 532 0.25 2.36 -28.66
N ASP A 533 0.80 3.52 -28.30
CA ASP A 533 1.19 3.85 -26.92
C ASP A 533 -0.02 3.92 -25.99
N PHE A 534 -1.10 4.57 -26.42
CA PHE A 534 -2.36 4.62 -25.68
C PHE A 534 -2.90 3.22 -25.38
N LEU A 535 -2.88 2.31 -26.36
CA LEU A 535 -3.37 0.94 -26.19
C LEU A 535 -2.45 0.09 -25.31
N ARG A 536 -1.13 0.30 -25.38
CA ARG A 536 -0.15 -0.38 -24.52
C ARG A 536 -0.28 0.04 -23.07
N VAL A 537 -0.50 1.32 -22.80
CA VAL A 537 -0.82 1.80 -21.45
C VAL A 537 -2.05 1.08 -20.90
N LEU A 538 -3.11 0.98 -21.70
CA LEU A 538 -4.34 0.28 -21.30
C LEU A 538 -4.17 -1.24 -21.15
N ALA A 539 -3.22 -1.84 -21.86
CA ALA A 539 -2.90 -3.26 -21.77
C ALA A 539 -1.92 -3.59 -20.62
N GLY A 540 -1.28 -2.59 -20.01
CA GLY A 540 -0.18 -2.76 -19.04
C GLY A 540 1.21 -2.91 -19.67
N ASP A 541 1.30 -2.94 -20.99
CA ASP A 541 2.55 -3.13 -21.75
C ASP A 541 3.45 -1.88 -21.74
N ALA A 542 2.92 -0.69 -21.39
CA ALA A 542 3.69 0.54 -21.31
C ALA A 542 3.35 1.34 -20.05
N ASN A 543 4.37 1.97 -19.45
CA ASN A 543 4.19 2.87 -18.32
C ASN A 543 3.75 4.25 -18.85
N PRO A 544 2.57 4.76 -18.47
CA PRO A 544 2.12 6.09 -18.91
C PRO A 544 3.07 7.22 -18.48
N ALA A 545 3.78 7.07 -17.36
CA ALA A 545 4.70 8.09 -16.86
C ALA A 545 5.96 8.19 -17.71
N SER A 546 6.55 7.06 -18.11
CA SER A 546 7.70 7.04 -19.04
C SER A 546 7.34 7.70 -20.37
N LEU A 547 6.14 7.42 -20.89
CA LEU A 547 5.66 8.04 -22.12
C LEU A 547 5.42 9.55 -21.97
N LEU A 548 5.04 10.03 -20.77
CA LEU A 548 4.90 11.46 -20.48
C LEU A 548 6.26 12.16 -20.50
N MET A 549 7.28 11.57 -19.88
CA MET A 549 8.64 12.10 -19.86
C MET A 549 9.27 12.15 -21.25
N ASP A 550 9.08 11.11 -22.06
CA ASP A 550 9.54 11.06 -23.45
C ASP A 550 8.75 11.98 -24.39
N GLY A 551 7.72 12.67 -23.89
CA GLY A 551 6.84 13.55 -24.66
C GLY A 551 5.92 12.81 -25.65
N ARG A 552 5.83 11.48 -25.53
CA ARG A 552 5.03 10.55 -26.35
C ARG A 552 3.57 10.45 -25.89
N LEU A 553 3.33 10.70 -24.59
CA LEU A 553 2.03 10.96 -24.00
C LEU A 553 2.03 12.41 -23.51
N ARG A 554 0.95 13.17 -23.74
CA ARG A 554 0.81 14.56 -23.28
C ARG A 554 -0.55 14.76 -22.67
N LEU A 555 -0.58 15.36 -21.49
CA LEU A 555 -1.80 15.73 -20.78
C LEU A 555 -1.94 17.25 -20.76
N ARG A 556 -3.15 17.77 -20.94
CA ARG A 556 -3.46 19.21 -20.86
C ARG A 556 -4.81 19.42 -20.20
N GLY A 557 -4.87 20.33 -19.22
CA GLY A 557 -6.07 20.60 -18.41
C GLY A 557 -5.84 20.18 -16.96
N ASP A 558 -6.89 19.66 -16.32
CA ASP A 558 -6.83 19.10 -14.97
C ASP A 558 -6.18 17.71 -15.00
N ILE A 559 -4.86 17.69 -14.79
CA ILE A 559 -4.04 16.49 -14.83
C ILE A 559 -4.33 15.52 -13.67
N GLU A 560 -4.90 15.99 -12.56
CA GLU A 560 -5.27 15.16 -11.41
C GLU A 560 -6.40 14.16 -11.77
N LEU A 561 -7.14 14.43 -12.85
CA LEU A 561 -8.15 13.51 -13.38
C LEU A 561 -7.55 12.28 -14.06
N ALA A 562 -6.34 12.35 -14.61
CA ALA A 562 -5.73 11.28 -15.41
C ALA A 562 -5.69 9.91 -14.69
N PRO A 563 -5.19 9.80 -13.44
CA PRO A 563 -5.22 8.53 -12.69
C PRO A 563 -6.64 8.00 -12.45
N ARG A 564 -7.62 8.89 -12.28
CA ARG A 564 -9.01 8.56 -11.98
C ARG A 564 -9.80 8.11 -13.21
N ILE A 565 -9.32 8.39 -14.43
CA ILE A 565 -9.98 7.96 -15.68
C ILE A 565 -10.16 6.43 -15.70
N SER A 566 -9.13 5.65 -15.34
CA SER A 566 -9.24 4.19 -15.36
C SER A 566 -10.37 3.70 -14.45
N GLU A 567 -10.47 4.26 -13.24
CA GLU A 567 -11.50 3.95 -12.25
C GLU A 567 -12.90 4.34 -12.74
N MET A 568 -13.04 5.56 -13.27
CA MET A 568 -14.31 6.09 -13.76
C MET A 568 -14.91 5.22 -14.85
N PHE A 569 -14.10 4.52 -15.65
CA PHE A 569 -14.58 3.68 -16.77
C PHE A 569 -14.39 2.18 -16.54
N GLY A 570 -14.31 1.76 -15.28
CA GLY A 570 -14.34 0.34 -14.91
C GLY A 570 -13.10 -0.46 -15.27
N GLY A 571 -11.99 0.23 -15.57
CA GLY A 571 -10.66 -0.35 -15.58
C GLY A 571 -10.20 -0.67 -14.15
N PRO A 572 -9.20 -1.56 -14.00
CA PRO A 572 -8.52 -1.70 -12.72
C PRO A 572 -8.01 -0.32 -12.29
N SER A 573 -8.27 0.04 -11.03
CA SER A 573 -7.57 1.17 -10.44
C SER A 573 -6.08 0.80 -10.39
N PRO A 574 -5.16 1.70 -10.79
CA PRO A 574 -3.74 1.55 -10.47
C PRO A 574 -3.45 1.70 -8.95
N TYR A 575 -4.47 1.86 -8.10
CA TYR A 575 -4.38 2.10 -6.65
C TYR A 575 -5.30 1.15 -5.85
#